data_AF-A0A732WBE0-F1
#
_entry.id   AF-A0A732WBE0-F1
#
_cell.length_a   1.000
_cell.length_b   1.000
_cell.length_c   1.000
_cell.angle_alpha   90.00
_cell.angle_beta   90.00
_cell.angle_gamma   90.00
#
_symmetry.space_group_name_H-M   'P 1'
#
loop_
_entity.id
_entity.type
_entity.pdbx_description
1 polymer ?
#
loop_
_entity_poly.entity_id
_entity_poly.type
_entity_poly.pdbx_seq_one_letter_code
_entity_poly.pdbx_strand_id
1 'polypeptide(L)' 'MKISYLKSSPSMIEVLKNNYEAFIIQNYKFNHLGLFHDEDSIYAVIQNYKESNTTLDEIQELYNYR' A
#
# COMPACT_ATOMS: atom_id res chain seq x y z
N MET A 1 -15.08 -12.08 25.22
CA MET A 1 -13.99 -11.14 25.55
C MET A 1 -14.22 -9.87 24.71
N LYS A 2 -14.67 -8.76 25.31
CA LYS A 2 -14.91 -7.50 24.57
C LYS A 2 -13.59 -6.74 24.50
N ILE A 3 -12.94 -6.77 23.34
CA ILE A 3 -11.74 -5.96 23.09
C ILE A 3 -12.23 -4.56 22.75
N SER A 4 -12.25 -3.68 23.74
CA SER A 4 -12.45 -2.25 23.55
C SER A 4 -11.12 -1.61 23.17
N TYR A 5 -10.98 -1.12 21.93
CA TYR A 5 -9.84 -0.29 21.52
C TYR A 5 -10.19 1.19 21.67
N LEU A 6 -9.33 1.94 22.35
CA LEU A 6 -9.34 3.40 22.31
C LEU A 6 -8.81 3.82 20.93
N LYS A 7 -9.70 4.33 20.09
CA LYS A 7 -9.30 4.95 18.82
C LYS A 7 -8.76 6.34 19.14
N SER A 8 -7.45 6.46 19.39
CA SER A 8 -6.80 7.77 19.43
C SER A 8 -6.87 8.39 18.04
N SER A 9 -7.12 9.70 17.98
CA SER A 9 -7.05 10.43 16.71
C SER A 9 -5.65 10.24 16.11
N PRO A 10 -5.52 9.94 14.80
CA PRO A 10 -4.21 9.79 14.18
C PRO A 10 -3.43 11.08 14.33
N SER A 11 -2.13 10.96 14.60
CA SER A 11 -1.20 12.07 14.54
C SER A 11 -1.14 12.66 13.12
N MET A 12 -0.71 13.92 13.00
CA MET A 12 -0.56 14.57 11.70
C MET A 12 0.41 13.81 10.78
N ILE A 13 1.43 13.16 11.35
CA ILE A 13 2.38 12.32 10.62
C ILE A 13 1.67 11.07 10.05
N GLU A 14 0.80 10.42 10.83
CA GLU A 14 0.03 9.26 10.33
C GLU A 14 -0.94 9.67 9.21
N VAL A 15 -1.57 10.84 9.30
CA VAL A 15 -2.43 11.35 8.22
C VAL A 15 -1.63 11.63 6.95
N LEU A 16 -0.45 12.25 7.07
CA LEU A 16 0.45 12.50 5.95
C LEU A 16 0.92 11.19 5.31
N LYS A 17 1.31 10.21 6.12
CA LYS A 17 1.74 8.88 5.66
C LYS A 17 0.63 8.17 4.91
N ASN A 18 -0.58 8.10 5.48
CA ASN A 18 -1.75 7.48 4.84
C ASN A 18 -2.13 8.17 3.51
N ASN A 19 -2.02 9.50 3.43
CA ASN A 19 -2.31 10.23 2.19
C ASN A 19 -1.25 9.96 1.10
N TYR A 20 0.02 9.92 1.48
CA TYR A 20 1.11 9.57 0.57
C TYR A 20 0.95 8.14 0.04
N GLU A 21 0.62 7.21 0.93
CA GLU A 21 0.28 5.83 0.61
C GLU A 21 -0.90 5.77 -0.39
N ALA A 22 -2.02 6.41 -0.10
CA ALA A 22 -3.18 6.42 -0.99
C ALA A 22 -2.86 7.03 -2.37
N PHE A 23 -2.06 8.10 -2.41
CA PHE A 23 -1.59 8.70 -3.66
C PHE A 23 -0.78 7.71 -4.49
N ILE A 24 0.14 6.98 -3.86
CA ILE A 24 0.96 5.97 -4.54
C ILE A 24 0.09 4.86 -5.15
N ILE A 25 -0.88 4.31 -4.40
CA ILE A 25 -1.79 3.27 -4.94
C ILE A 25 -2.53 3.76 -6.17
N GLN A 26 -3.09 4.98 -6.12
CA GLN A 26 -3.87 5.54 -7.22
C GLN A 26 -3.04 5.72 -8.50
N ASN A 27 -1.72 5.88 -8.37
CA ASN A 27 -0.83 6.02 -9.52
C ASN A 27 -0.36 4.66 -10.08
N TYR A 28 -0.56 3.56 -9.36
CA TYR A 28 -0.19 2.24 -9.85
C TYR A 28 -1.26 1.64 -10.75
N LYS A 29 -0.81 0.90 -11.78
CA LYS A 29 -1.67 0.33 -12.83
C LYS A 29 -2.46 -0.91 -12.40
N PHE A 30 -2.13 -1.50 -11.26
CA PHE A 30 -2.72 -2.76 -10.82
C PHE A 30 -3.78 -2.53 -9.74
N ASN A 31 -4.69 -3.49 -9.61
CA ASN A 31 -5.63 -3.49 -8.49
C ASN A 31 -4.91 -3.93 -7.22
N HIS A 32 -5.13 -3.23 -6.12
CA HIS A 32 -4.44 -3.47 -4.84
C HIS A 32 -5.41 -3.91 -3.76
N LEU A 33 -4.98 -4.87 -2.93
CA LEU A 33 -5.71 -5.18 -1.69
C LEU A 33 -5.56 -4.08 -0.65
N GLY A 34 -4.44 -3.35 -0.71
CA GLY A 34 -4.12 -2.26 0.19
C GLY A 34 -2.61 -2.01 0.23
N LEU A 35 -2.24 -0.96 0.94
CA LEU A 35 -0.86 -0.74 1.36
C LEU A 35 -0.66 -1.26 2.76
N PHE A 36 0.51 -1.82 2.95
CA PHE A 36 0.99 -2.32 4.22
C PHE A 36 2.36 -1.70 4.45
N HIS A 37 2.72 -1.55 5.71
CA HIS A 37 4.02 -1.00 6.07
C HIS A 37 4.53 -1.69 7.33
N ASP A 38 5.84 -1.80 7.44
CA ASP A 38 6.54 -2.07 8.69
C ASP A 38 7.20 -0.77 9.19
N GLU A 39 8.22 -0.90 10.05
CA GLU A 39 8.97 0.26 10.56
C GLU A 39 9.83 0.93 9.47
N ASP A 40 10.28 0.17 8.48
CA ASP A 40 11.33 0.59 7.53
C ASP A 40 10.85 0.66 6.08
N SER A 41 9.70 0.08 5.74
CA SER A 41 9.25 -0.11 4.37
C SER A 41 7.73 -0.05 4.21
N ILE A 42 7.32 0.42 3.03
CA ILE A 42 5.93 0.42 2.57
C ILE A 42 5.85 -0.51 1.37
N TYR A 43 4.91 -1.46 1.40
CA TYR A 43 4.71 -2.45 0.34
C TYR A 43 3.24 -2.51 -0.06
N ALA A 44 3.04 -2.57 -1.38
CA ALA A 44 1.74 -2.68 -2.00
C ALA A 44 1.44 -4.14 -2.33
N VAL A 45 0.29 -4.65 -1.87
CA VAL A 45 -0.12 -6.02 -2.20
C VAL A 45 -1.07 -5.96 -3.39
N ILE A 46 -0.59 -6.50 -4.51
CA ILE A 46 -1.35 -6.54 -5.76
C ILE A 46 -2.34 -7.70 -5.73
N GLN A 47 -3.60 -7.40 -5.99
CA GLN A 47 -4.64 -8.40 -6.21
C GLN A 47 -4.62 -8.85 -7.67
N ASN A 48 -4.84 -10.14 -7.91
CA ASN A 48 -5.05 -10.69 -9.25
C ASN A 48 -3.93 -10.37 -10.27
N TYR A 49 -2.65 -10.40 -9.86
CA TYR A 49 -1.53 -10.20 -10.80
C TYR A 49 -1.54 -11.18 -12.00
N LYS A 50 -2.24 -12.31 -11.90
CA LYS A 50 -2.39 -13.29 -12.99
C LYS A 50 -3.35 -12.85 -14.10
N GLU A 51 -4.24 -11.89 -13.83
CA GLU A 51 -5.16 -11.33 -14.84
C GLU A 51 -4.48 -10.27 -15.69
N SER A 52 -3.48 -9.58 -15.13
CA SER A 52 -2.51 -8.85 -15.91
C SER A 52 -1.55 -9.85 -16.56
N ASN A 53 -1.43 -9.81 -17.88
CA ASN A 53 -0.50 -10.64 -18.65
C ASN A 53 0.97 -10.21 -18.43
N THR A 54 1.31 -9.83 -17.20
CA THR A 54 2.52 -9.13 -16.78
C THR A 54 3.28 -10.02 -15.81
N THR A 55 4.58 -10.15 -16.03
CA THR A 55 5.49 -10.94 -15.19
C THR A 55 5.80 -10.22 -13.88
N LEU A 56 6.30 -10.98 -12.90
CA LEU A 56 6.71 -10.41 -11.61
C LEU A 56 7.82 -9.36 -11.76
N ASP A 57 8.74 -9.57 -12.71
CA ASP A 57 9.84 -8.66 -12.97
C ASP A 57 9.34 -7.32 -13.55
N GLU A 58 8.42 -7.36 -14.51
CA GLU A 58 7.78 -6.15 -15.06
C GLU A 58 6.95 -5.40 -14.00
N ILE A 59 6.32 -6.12 -13.08
CA ILE A 59 5.66 -5.52 -11.92
C ILE A 59 6.71 -4.82 -11.04
N GLN A 60 7.85 -5.46 -10.73
CA GLN A 60 8.88 -4.81 -9.93
C GLN A 60 9.45 -3.55 -10.61
N GLU A 61 9.63 -3.55 -11.93
CA GLU A 61 10.08 -2.37 -12.67
C GLU A 61 9.09 -1.19 -12.59
N LEU A 62 7.78 -1.47 -12.55
CA LEU A 62 6.76 -0.43 -12.43
C LEU A 62 6.72 0.23 -11.03
N TYR A 63 7.22 -0.46 -10.00
CA TYR A 63 7.16 -0.02 -8.61
C TYR A 63 8.52 0.43 -8.06
N ASN A 64 9.62 -0.05 -8.65
CA ASN A 64 10.96 0.46 -8.40
C ASN A 64 11.14 1.82 -9.10
N TYR A 65 10.52 2.85 -8.55
CA TYR A 65 10.89 4.22 -8.85
C TYR A 65 12.21 4.53 -8.13
N ARG A 66 13.30 4.64 -8.90
CA ARG A 66 14.56 5.23 -8.43
C ARG A 66 14.42 6.73 -8.22
#